data_AF-A0A9P8KP35-F1
#
_entry.id   AF-A0A9P8KP35-F1
#
_cell.length_a   1.000
_cell.length_b   1.000
_cell.length_c   1.000
_cell.angle_alpha   90.00
_cell.angle_beta   90.00
_cell.angle_gamma   90.00
#
_symmetry.space_group_name_H-M   'P 1'
#
loop_
_entity.id
_entity.type
_entity.pdbx_description
1 polymer ?
#
loop_
_entity_poly.entity_id
_entity_poly.type
_entity_poly.pdbx_seq_one_letter_code
_entity_poly.pdbx_strand_id
1 'polypeptide(L)'
;MVFFVPHDNLDVLTCYLLADVSIDELQTFKSAFELGNNARFDPRLHIKIVRPPEDYIGKSHDYIRRKEDEAGREEKFLILDDEAVKKNAVWYISWFADEEHIEWKQAESTDVLWKMLIRTDKLSLVYVNYSIGNMSLQEDLGNCGVKFPVKAGFEQPKVYDLDMDMQKDQYRQPVWVRAEPSEYEINKGGEVMGDYIAPPNMYARLKDGVAEAVGVINDWTMFQPTGPFRMSDGTKKEFPEGTMVLELKWNPDFAWPPYKWPEGSL
;
A
#
# COMPACT_ATOMS: atom_id res chain seq x y z
N MET A 1 9.99 25.64 -6.08
CA MET A 1 10.28 24.25 -5.64
C MET A 1 9.01 23.47 -5.86
N VAL A 2 9.05 22.37 -6.63
CA VAL A 2 7.83 21.61 -6.95
C VAL A 2 7.16 21.11 -5.68
N PHE A 3 5.83 21.04 -5.71
CA PHE A 3 5.05 20.61 -4.56
C PHE A 3 4.49 19.20 -4.78
N PHE A 4 4.83 18.30 -3.85
CA PHE A 4 4.21 16.99 -3.70
C PHE A 4 3.03 17.10 -2.75
N VAL A 5 1.94 16.41 -3.06
CA VAL A 5 0.83 16.27 -2.13
C VAL A 5 1.30 15.44 -0.93
N PRO A 6 1.17 15.93 0.31
CA PRO A 6 1.50 15.14 1.48
C PRO A 6 0.51 13.98 1.64
N HIS A 7 1.04 12.79 1.97
CA HIS A 7 0.26 11.59 2.31
C HIS A 7 0.39 11.38 3.82
N ASP A 8 -0.24 12.24 4.60
CA ASP A 8 -0.05 12.37 6.05
C ASP A 8 -1.15 11.70 6.89
N ASN A 9 -2.20 11.16 6.25
CA ASN A 9 -3.27 10.45 6.92
C ASN A 9 -3.35 9.00 6.42
N LEU A 10 -2.33 8.21 6.76
CA LEU A 10 -2.26 6.80 6.42
C LEU A 10 -2.78 5.94 7.58
N ASP A 11 -3.50 4.88 7.24
CA ASP A 11 -3.94 3.89 8.22
C ASP A 11 -2.75 3.20 8.87
N VAL A 12 -2.89 2.86 10.15
CA VAL A 12 -1.90 2.11 10.92
C VAL A 12 -2.52 0.79 11.36
N LEU A 13 -2.04 -0.33 10.82
CA LEU A 13 -2.47 -1.66 11.27
C LEU A 13 -1.57 -2.16 12.40
N THR A 14 -2.17 -2.70 13.45
CA THR A 14 -1.43 -3.47 14.46
C THR A 14 -0.97 -4.80 13.85
N CYS A 15 0.29 -5.16 14.07
CA CYS A 15 0.84 -6.46 13.71
C CYS A 15 1.31 -7.20 14.96
N TYR A 16 0.59 -8.26 15.33
CA TYR A 16 0.95 -9.09 16.47
C TYR A 16 2.05 -10.08 16.08
N LEU A 17 3.21 -9.95 16.71
CA LEU A 17 4.35 -10.85 16.53
C LEU A 17 4.21 -12.09 17.43
N LEU A 18 3.57 -13.14 16.93
CA LEU A 18 3.38 -14.40 17.65
C LEU A 18 4.57 -15.35 17.52
N ALA A 19 5.29 -15.28 16.40
CA ALA A 19 6.49 -16.08 16.16
C ALA A 19 7.66 -15.65 17.05
N ASP A 20 8.46 -16.63 17.47
CA ASP A 20 9.76 -16.37 18.07
C ASP A 20 10.80 -16.15 16.96
N VAL A 21 10.90 -14.89 16.51
CA VAL A 21 11.79 -14.49 15.41
C VAL A 21 13.08 -13.88 15.93
N SER A 22 14.16 -14.18 15.23
CA SER A 22 15.42 -13.44 15.36
C SER A 22 15.29 -12.00 14.86
N ILE A 23 16.27 -11.17 15.24
CA ILE A 23 16.37 -9.79 14.76
C ILE A 23 16.49 -9.75 13.22
N ASP A 24 17.23 -10.70 12.63
CA ASP A 24 17.46 -10.77 11.18
C ASP A 24 16.19 -11.16 10.41
N GLU A 25 15.39 -12.07 10.94
CA GLU A 25 14.09 -12.44 10.37
C GLU A 25 13.10 -11.27 10.45
N LEU A 26 13.05 -10.57 11.59
CA LEU A 26 12.24 -9.37 11.73
C LEU A 26 12.70 -8.27 10.76
N GLN A 27 14.01 -8.08 10.60
CA GLN A 27 14.54 -7.11 9.65
C GLN A 27 14.23 -7.49 8.20
N THR A 28 14.23 -8.79 7.88
CA THR A 28 13.83 -9.31 6.56
C THR A 28 12.37 -8.98 6.27
N PHE A 29 11.48 -9.22 7.24
CA PHE A 29 10.07 -8.83 7.15
C PHE A 29 9.90 -7.32 6.92
N LYS A 30 10.55 -6.51 7.75
CA LYS A 30 10.51 -5.03 7.64
C LYS A 30 10.98 -4.55 6.27
N SER A 31 12.09 -5.09 5.79
CA SER A 31 12.66 -4.70 4.49
C SER A 31 11.73 -5.06 3.33
N ALA A 32 11.11 -6.25 3.38
CA ALA A 32 10.11 -6.66 2.38
C ALA A 32 8.87 -5.75 2.41
N PHE A 33 8.38 -5.41 3.60
CA PHE A 33 7.24 -4.49 3.76
C PHE A 33 7.59 -3.09 3.24
N GLU A 34 8.76 -2.55 3.60
CA GLU A 34 9.20 -1.24 3.16
C GLU A 34 9.29 -1.14 1.63
N LEU A 35 9.83 -2.17 0.97
CA LEU A 35 9.89 -2.27 -0.48
C LEU A 35 8.48 -2.25 -1.08
N GLY A 36 7.59 -3.15 -0.61
CA GLY A 36 6.23 -3.24 -1.11
C GLY A 36 5.37 -2.01 -0.87
N ASN A 37 5.63 -1.33 0.24
CA ASN A 37 4.92 -0.13 0.65
C ASN A 37 5.49 1.13 0.00
N ASN A 38 6.59 1.08 -0.75
CA ASN A 38 7.31 2.26 -1.23
C ASN A 38 7.65 3.24 -0.09
N ALA A 39 8.02 2.69 1.06
CA ALA A 39 7.90 3.39 2.34
C ALA A 39 8.78 4.65 2.48
N ARG A 40 9.82 4.78 1.64
CA ARG A 40 10.75 5.91 1.66
C ARG A 40 10.24 7.16 0.95
N PHE A 41 9.29 7.03 0.03
CA PHE A 41 8.85 8.14 -0.83
C PHE A 41 7.34 8.28 -0.93
N ASP A 42 6.58 7.18 -0.90
CA ASP A 42 5.12 7.21 -1.04
C ASP A 42 4.46 6.01 -0.33
N PRO A 43 4.53 5.97 1.03
CA PRO A 43 3.89 4.93 1.80
C PRO A 43 2.36 4.94 1.61
N ARG A 44 1.76 3.75 1.57
CA ARG A 44 0.29 3.58 1.49
C ARG A 44 -0.34 3.13 2.80
N LEU A 45 0.47 2.52 3.65
CA LEU A 45 0.05 1.91 4.90
C LEU A 45 1.17 2.02 5.92
N HIS A 46 0.82 2.15 7.19
CA HIS A 46 1.73 1.92 8.30
C HIS A 46 1.37 0.63 9.01
N ILE A 47 2.37 -0.05 9.54
CA ILE A 47 2.16 -1.17 10.44
C ILE A 47 2.93 -0.95 11.72
N LYS A 48 2.31 -1.27 12.86
CA LYS A 48 2.94 -1.22 14.17
C LYS A 48 3.13 -2.64 14.67
N ILE A 49 4.38 -3.12 14.65
CA ILE A 49 4.71 -4.47 15.09
C ILE A 49 4.82 -4.46 16.61
N VAL A 50 4.01 -5.27 17.30
CA VAL A 50 3.96 -5.30 18.77
C VAL A 50 4.07 -6.72 19.29
N ARG A 51 4.54 -6.85 20.54
CA ARG A 51 4.36 -8.10 21.27
C ARG A 51 2.87 -8.30 21.54
N PRO A 52 2.34 -9.50 21.32
CA PRO A 52 0.95 -9.79 21.61
C PRO A 52 0.70 -9.80 23.13
N PRO A 53 -0.55 -9.61 23.56
CA PRO A 53 -1.00 -10.04 24.87
C PRO A 53 -0.61 -11.50 25.17
N GLU A 54 -0.27 -11.82 26.43
CA GLU A 54 0.16 -13.17 26.83
C GLU A 54 -0.88 -14.24 26.53
N ASP A 55 -2.16 -13.91 26.61
CA ASP A 55 -3.27 -14.84 26.36
C ASP A 55 -3.42 -15.21 24.87
N TYR A 56 -2.78 -14.49 23.95
CA TYR A 56 -2.82 -14.78 22.51
C TYR A 56 -1.77 -15.82 22.11
N ILE A 57 -0.75 -16.05 22.94
CA ILE A 57 0.33 -16.97 22.63
C ILE A 57 -0.20 -18.41 22.48
N GLY A 58 0.13 -19.05 21.35
CA GLY A 58 -0.31 -20.40 21.01
C GLY A 58 -1.81 -20.53 20.70
N LYS A 59 -2.52 -19.42 20.51
CA LYS A 59 -3.95 -19.42 20.15
C LYS A 59 -4.17 -19.35 18.65
N SER A 60 -5.35 -19.77 18.21
CA SER A 60 -5.78 -19.65 16.82
C SER A 60 -6.08 -18.19 16.47
N HIS A 61 -5.99 -17.85 15.18
CA HIS A 61 -6.38 -16.53 14.69
C HIS A 61 -7.84 -16.20 15.03
N ASP A 62 -8.74 -17.19 14.98
CA ASP A 62 -10.15 -17.06 15.34
C ASP A 62 -10.31 -16.63 16.82
N TYR A 63 -9.53 -17.23 17.72
CA TYR A 63 -9.54 -16.85 19.14
C TYR A 63 -9.09 -15.39 19.32
N ILE A 64 -8.00 -15.00 18.64
CA ILE A 64 -7.44 -13.65 18.72
C ILE A 64 -8.44 -12.62 18.19
N ARG A 65 -9.04 -12.87 17.01
CA ARG A 65 -10.09 -11.99 16.45
C ARG A 65 -11.26 -11.83 17.41
N ARG A 66 -11.77 -12.91 18.00
CA ARG A 66 -12.85 -12.83 19.00
C ARG A 66 -12.45 -12.00 20.22
N LYS A 67 -11.19 -12.10 20.67
CA LYS A 67 -10.70 -11.29 21.80
C LYS A 67 -10.57 -9.80 21.47
N GLU A 68 -10.18 -9.47 20.24
CA GLU A 68 -10.21 -8.09 19.75
C GLU A 68 -11.66 -7.58 19.67
N ASP A 69 -12.60 -8.38 19.15
CA ASP A 69 -14.03 -8.04 19.06
C ASP A 69 -14.65 -7.82 20.45
N GLU A 70 -14.42 -8.74 21.38
CA GLU A 70 -14.87 -8.65 22.79
C GLU A 70 -14.35 -7.38 23.48
N ALA A 71 -13.19 -6.89 23.04
CA ALA A 71 -12.58 -5.67 23.54
C ALA A 71 -12.94 -4.41 22.74
N GLY A 72 -13.85 -4.51 21.77
CA GLY A 72 -14.35 -3.40 20.95
C GLY A 72 -13.36 -2.86 19.92
N ARG A 73 -12.32 -3.63 19.57
CA ARG A 73 -11.31 -3.26 18.55
C ARG A 73 -11.69 -3.88 17.22
N GLU A 74 -12.65 -3.31 16.51
CA GLU A 74 -13.23 -3.91 15.29
C GLU A 74 -12.34 -3.76 14.04
N GLU A 75 -11.21 -3.05 14.15
CA GLU A 75 -10.30 -2.82 13.03
C GLU A 75 -9.62 -4.12 12.57
N LYS A 76 -9.23 -4.14 11.28
CA LYS A 76 -8.36 -5.19 10.73
C LYS A 76 -6.99 -5.14 11.41
N PHE A 77 -6.35 -6.29 11.53
CA PHE A 77 -4.99 -6.37 12.06
C PHE A 77 -4.20 -7.48 11.37
N LEU A 78 -2.92 -7.55 11.69
CA LEU A 78 -1.97 -8.48 11.10
C LEU A 78 -1.45 -9.45 12.16
N ILE A 79 -1.16 -10.68 11.74
CA ILE A 79 -0.46 -11.68 12.57
C ILE A 79 0.79 -12.15 11.84
N LEU A 80 1.92 -12.11 12.53
CA LEU A 80 3.17 -12.73 12.11
C LEU A 80 3.44 -13.96 13.00
N ASP A 81 3.03 -15.13 12.52
CA ASP A 81 3.26 -16.44 13.14
C ASP A 81 4.35 -17.24 12.41
N ASP A 82 4.72 -18.40 12.94
CA ASP A 82 5.84 -19.20 12.41
C ASP A 82 5.66 -19.57 10.94
N GLU A 83 4.41 -19.78 10.51
CA GLU A 83 4.11 -20.13 9.13
C GLU A 83 4.24 -18.93 8.20
N ALA A 84 3.76 -17.77 8.65
CA ALA A 84 3.91 -16.51 7.93
C ALA A 84 5.39 -16.14 7.74
N VAL A 85 6.21 -16.29 8.79
CA VAL A 85 7.66 -16.04 8.72
C VAL A 85 8.34 -16.96 7.71
N LYS A 86 8.10 -18.28 7.77
CA LYS A 86 8.67 -19.26 6.83
C LYS A 86 8.34 -18.96 5.37
N LYS A 87 7.19 -18.32 5.13
CA LYS A 87 6.66 -18.02 3.80
C LYS A 87 6.93 -16.58 3.35
N ASN A 88 7.69 -15.78 4.10
CA ASN A 88 7.89 -14.34 3.85
C ASN A 88 6.56 -13.61 3.62
N ALA A 89 5.61 -13.90 4.50
CA ALA A 89 4.22 -13.48 4.39
C ALA A 89 3.72 -12.96 5.74
N VAL A 90 2.47 -12.50 5.73
CA VAL A 90 1.75 -12.01 6.91
C VAL A 90 0.28 -12.36 6.78
N TRP A 91 -0.34 -12.75 7.88
CA TRP A 91 -1.77 -12.96 7.92
C TRP A 91 -2.47 -11.62 8.06
N TYR A 92 -3.30 -11.30 7.08
CA TYR A 92 -4.29 -10.25 7.17
C TYR A 92 -5.56 -10.81 7.81
N ILE A 93 -5.94 -10.29 8.98
CA ILE A 93 -7.10 -10.72 9.75
C ILE A 93 -8.19 -9.67 9.59
N SER A 94 -9.35 -10.10 9.07
CA SER A 94 -10.48 -9.23 8.77
C SER A 94 -11.58 -9.43 9.82
N TRP A 95 -12.72 -10.03 9.45
CA TRP A 95 -13.92 -10.22 10.28
C TRP A 95 -14.47 -11.64 10.13
N PHE A 96 -15.35 -12.03 11.04
CA PHE A 96 -16.15 -13.25 10.90
C PHE A 96 -17.25 -13.07 9.84
N ALA A 97 -17.56 -14.13 9.10
CA ALA A 97 -18.66 -14.15 8.14
C ALA A 97 -20.00 -13.81 8.80
N ASP A 98 -20.88 -13.17 8.04
CA ASP A 98 -22.26 -12.86 8.43
C ASP A 98 -23.28 -13.73 7.66
N GLU A 99 -24.57 -13.46 7.87
CA GLU A 99 -25.67 -14.20 7.25
C GLU A 99 -25.68 -14.07 5.71
N GLU A 100 -25.31 -12.91 5.15
CA GLU A 100 -25.28 -12.67 3.70
C GLU A 100 -24.23 -13.58 3.04
N HIS A 101 -23.07 -13.75 3.67
CA HIS A 101 -22.04 -14.67 3.19
C HIS A 101 -22.51 -16.13 3.14
N ILE A 102 -23.42 -16.54 4.03
CA ILE A 102 -24.01 -17.89 4.02
C ILE A 102 -25.03 -18.01 2.89
N GLU A 103 -25.92 -17.03 2.76
CA GLU A 103 -26.94 -16.98 1.71
C GLU A 103 -26.31 -17.07 0.31
N TRP A 104 -25.17 -16.40 0.13
CA TRP A 104 -24.43 -16.38 -1.14
C TRP A 104 -23.47 -17.57 -1.31
N LYS A 105 -23.51 -18.55 -0.40
CA LYS A 105 -22.65 -19.74 -0.39
C LYS A 105 -21.16 -19.39 -0.39
N GLN A 106 -20.81 -18.25 0.18
CA GLN A 106 -19.42 -17.85 0.38
C GLN A 106 -18.85 -18.50 1.63
N ALA A 107 -19.63 -18.59 2.71
CA ALA A 107 -19.25 -19.24 3.97
C ALA A 107 -20.22 -20.37 4.33
N GLU A 108 -19.73 -21.41 5.01
CA GLU A 108 -20.54 -22.52 5.54
C GLU A 108 -21.28 -22.10 6.82
N SER A 109 -20.71 -21.16 7.59
CA SER A 109 -21.29 -20.60 8.81
C SER A 109 -20.70 -19.22 9.15
N THR A 110 -21.27 -18.54 10.15
CA THR A 110 -20.73 -17.29 10.71
C THR A 110 -19.46 -17.47 11.54
N ASP A 111 -19.04 -18.71 11.79
CA ASP A 111 -17.77 -19.01 12.48
C ASP A 111 -16.55 -18.93 11.55
N VAL A 112 -16.75 -18.70 10.25
CA VAL A 112 -15.67 -18.54 9.28
C VAL A 112 -14.99 -17.19 9.50
N LEU A 113 -13.73 -17.20 9.96
CA LEU A 113 -12.89 -16.01 9.98
C LEU A 113 -12.35 -15.72 8.57
N TRP A 114 -12.72 -14.56 8.00
CA TRP A 114 -12.07 -14.05 6.80
C TRP A 114 -10.66 -13.57 7.13
N LYS A 115 -9.69 -14.35 6.66
CA LYS A 115 -8.26 -14.05 6.78
C LYS A 115 -7.53 -14.46 5.52
N MET A 116 -6.36 -13.87 5.29
CA MET A 116 -5.55 -14.18 4.13
C MET A 116 -4.06 -14.14 4.43
N LEU A 117 -3.30 -15.13 3.97
CA LEU A 117 -1.84 -15.11 4.01
C LEU A 117 -1.31 -14.40 2.77
N ILE A 118 -0.73 -13.22 2.96
CA ILE A 118 -0.29 -12.34 1.88
C ILE A 118 1.23 -12.20 1.93
N ARG A 119 1.91 -12.27 0.79
CA ARG A 119 3.36 -12.02 0.69
C ARG A 119 3.67 -10.62 1.21
N THR A 120 4.67 -10.47 2.06
CA THR A 120 4.87 -9.23 2.85
C THR A 120 5.05 -7.98 1.99
N ASP A 121 5.74 -8.10 0.85
CA ASP A 121 5.93 -7.01 -0.12
C ASP A 121 4.68 -6.65 -0.93
N LYS A 122 3.56 -7.36 -0.73
CA LYS A 122 2.28 -7.10 -1.41
C LYS A 122 1.23 -6.52 -0.49
N LEU A 123 1.42 -6.61 0.81
CA LEU A 123 0.42 -6.27 1.82
C LEU A 123 -0.19 -4.88 1.61
N SER A 124 0.64 -3.85 1.44
CA SER A 124 0.21 -2.46 1.29
C SER A 124 -0.75 -2.27 0.10
N LEU A 125 -0.45 -2.90 -1.04
CA LEU A 125 -1.28 -2.78 -2.23
C LEU A 125 -2.57 -3.58 -2.10
N VAL A 126 -2.50 -4.80 -1.53
CA VAL A 126 -3.70 -5.60 -1.25
C VAL A 126 -4.63 -4.83 -0.30
N TYR A 127 -4.07 -4.23 0.76
CA TYR A 127 -4.82 -3.42 1.72
C TYR A 127 -5.59 -2.27 1.04
N VAL A 128 -4.90 -1.48 0.21
CA VAL A 128 -5.54 -0.36 -0.50
C VAL A 128 -6.62 -0.85 -1.46
N ASN A 129 -6.39 -1.94 -2.19
CA ASN A 129 -7.41 -2.48 -3.09
C ASN A 129 -8.66 -2.96 -2.35
N TYR A 130 -8.49 -3.58 -1.19
CA TYR A 130 -9.63 -3.98 -0.35
C TYR A 130 -10.34 -2.77 0.28
N SER A 131 -9.62 -1.72 0.68
CA SER A 131 -10.23 -0.56 1.33
C SER A 131 -11.08 0.29 0.38
N ILE A 132 -10.71 0.34 -0.91
CA ILE A 132 -11.48 1.07 -1.94
C ILE A 132 -12.47 0.17 -2.71
N GLY A 133 -12.55 -1.13 -2.36
CA GLY A 133 -13.45 -2.08 -3.01
C GLY A 133 -13.07 -2.43 -4.46
N ASN A 134 -11.80 -2.26 -4.85
CA ASN A 134 -11.32 -2.66 -6.17
C ASN A 134 -11.10 -4.18 -6.28
N MET A 135 -10.86 -4.83 -5.13
CA MET A 135 -10.70 -6.29 -5.00
C MET A 135 -11.40 -6.76 -3.72
N SER A 136 -11.67 -8.06 -3.61
CA SER A 136 -12.24 -8.65 -2.39
C SER A 136 -11.40 -9.81 -1.86
N LEU A 137 -11.33 -9.92 -0.54
CA LEU A 137 -10.64 -11.01 0.15
C LEU A 137 -11.18 -12.37 -0.29
N GLN A 138 -12.49 -12.48 -0.48
CA GLN A 138 -13.16 -13.71 -0.88
C GLN A 138 -12.74 -14.15 -2.30
N GLU A 139 -12.75 -13.24 -3.27
CA GLU A 139 -12.27 -13.52 -4.63
C GLU A 139 -10.82 -14.03 -4.61
N ASP A 140 -9.96 -13.32 -3.88
CA ASP A 140 -8.54 -13.64 -3.82
C ASP A 140 -8.26 -14.96 -3.08
N LEU A 141 -9.06 -15.32 -2.07
CA LEU A 141 -9.00 -16.64 -1.45
C LEU A 141 -9.35 -17.76 -2.45
N GLY A 142 -10.33 -17.51 -3.33
CA GLY A 142 -10.66 -18.42 -4.43
C GLY A 142 -9.47 -18.60 -5.38
N ASN A 143 -8.80 -17.51 -5.74
CA ASN A 143 -7.58 -17.52 -6.56
C ASN A 143 -6.42 -18.28 -5.87
N CYS A 144 -6.40 -18.30 -4.53
CA CYS A 144 -5.46 -19.09 -3.74
C CYS A 144 -5.84 -20.57 -3.61
N GLY A 145 -6.99 -21.00 -4.15
CA GLY A 145 -7.45 -22.39 -4.14
C GLY A 145 -8.32 -22.78 -2.94
N VAL A 146 -8.79 -21.80 -2.16
CA VAL A 146 -9.79 -22.06 -1.12
C VAL A 146 -11.13 -22.39 -1.79
N LYS A 147 -11.77 -23.48 -1.34
CA LYS A 147 -13.05 -23.93 -1.90
C LYS A 147 -14.21 -23.27 -1.18
N PHE A 148 -15.21 -22.89 -1.98
CA PHE A 148 -16.47 -22.30 -1.52
C PHE A 148 -17.58 -23.37 -1.45
N PRO A 149 -18.50 -23.31 -0.46
CA PRO A 149 -18.48 -22.39 0.69
C PRO A 149 -17.28 -22.67 1.61
N VAL A 150 -16.66 -21.61 2.11
CA VAL A 150 -15.49 -21.70 2.99
C VAL A 150 -15.91 -22.27 4.34
N LYS A 151 -15.09 -23.16 4.89
CA LYS A 151 -15.34 -23.80 6.19
C LYS A 151 -14.54 -23.11 7.30
N ALA A 152 -15.05 -23.18 8.53
CA ALA A 152 -14.31 -22.71 9.69
C ALA A 152 -12.96 -23.44 9.80
N GLY A 153 -11.89 -22.71 10.11
CA GLY A 153 -10.54 -23.26 10.17
C GLY A 153 -9.95 -23.70 8.82
N PHE A 154 -10.43 -23.15 7.69
CA PHE A 154 -9.85 -23.45 6.38
C PHE A 154 -8.34 -23.16 6.33
N GLU A 155 -7.65 -23.93 5.50
CA GLU A 155 -6.26 -23.67 5.13
C GLU A 155 -6.21 -22.93 3.80
N GLN A 156 -5.29 -21.97 3.69
CA GLN A 156 -4.99 -21.29 2.43
C GLN A 156 -3.82 -22.01 1.74
N PRO A 157 -4.04 -22.70 0.61
CA PRO A 157 -3.00 -23.53 0.00
C PRO A 157 -1.78 -22.76 -0.50
N LYS A 158 -1.99 -21.52 -0.97
CA LYS A 158 -0.95 -20.69 -1.60
C LYS A 158 -0.90 -19.34 -0.93
N VAL A 159 0.30 -18.79 -0.75
CA VAL A 159 0.46 -17.37 -0.38
C VAL A 159 -0.06 -16.51 -1.51
N TYR A 160 -0.79 -15.46 -1.17
CA TYR A 160 -1.24 -14.48 -2.15
C TYR A 160 -0.15 -13.47 -2.47
N ASP A 161 0.20 -13.31 -3.74
CA ASP A 161 1.37 -12.52 -4.14
C ASP A 161 1.17 -11.56 -5.33
N LEU A 162 -0.07 -11.42 -5.82
CA LEU A 162 -0.46 -10.54 -6.95
C LEU A 162 0.32 -10.77 -8.27
N ASP A 163 1.20 -11.78 -8.36
CA ASP A 163 2.12 -12.00 -9.48
C ASP A 163 2.84 -10.73 -9.98
N MET A 164 3.39 -9.95 -9.04
CA MET A 164 4.11 -8.70 -9.34
C MET A 164 5.54 -8.69 -8.82
N ASP A 165 6.40 -7.91 -9.49
CA ASP A 165 7.78 -7.64 -9.08
C ASP A 165 7.87 -6.22 -8.48
N MET A 166 7.83 -6.09 -7.15
CA MET A 166 7.85 -4.76 -6.51
C MET A 166 9.11 -3.97 -6.80
N GLN A 167 10.24 -4.65 -7.03
CA GLN A 167 11.51 -3.99 -7.32
C GLN A 167 11.45 -3.25 -8.66
N LYS A 168 10.72 -3.79 -9.63
CA LYS A 168 10.48 -3.11 -10.92
C LYS A 168 9.29 -2.14 -10.82
N ASP A 169 8.25 -2.52 -10.09
CA ASP A 169 7.01 -1.74 -10.06
C ASP A 169 7.13 -0.42 -9.31
N GLN A 170 8.07 -0.27 -8.37
CA GLN A 170 8.37 1.02 -7.74
C GLN A 170 8.75 2.12 -8.77
N TYR A 171 9.38 1.77 -9.90
CA TYR A 171 9.73 2.73 -10.97
C TYR A 171 8.53 3.13 -11.84
N ARG A 172 7.39 2.42 -11.71
CA ARG A 172 6.16 2.72 -12.45
C ARG A 172 5.19 3.57 -11.64
N GLN A 173 5.50 3.84 -10.37
CA GLN A 173 4.59 4.53 -9.47
C GLN A 173 4.43 5.98 -9.87
N PRO A 174 3.21 6.39 -10.23
CA PRO A 174 2.96 7.76 -10.64
C PRO A 174 3.07 8.69 -9.42
N VAL A 175 3.47 9.93 -9.69
CA VAL A 175 3.46 11.01 -8.73
C VAL A 175 2.94 12.27 -9.40
N TRP A 176 1.95 12.91 -8.76
CA TRP A 176 1.39 14.17 -9.24
C TRP A 176 2.09 15.34 -8.55
N VAL A 177 2.93 16.04 -9.31
CA VAL A 177 3.67 17.21 -8.83
C VAL A 177 3.02 18.49 -9.31
N ARG A 178 2.92 19.49 -8.43
CA ARG A 178 2.55 20.86 -8.83
C ARG A 178 3.82 21.63 -9.13
N ALA A 179 3.94 22.07 -10.38
CA ALA A 179 5.09 22.82 -10.88
C ALA A 179 4.67 24.25 -11.23
N GLU A 180 5.38 25.23 -10.68
CA GLU A 180 5.20 26.65 -10.99
C GLU A 180 5.72 26.97 -12.40
N PRO A 181 5.30 28.09 -13.04
CA PRO A 181 5.75 28.48 -14.38
C PRO A 181 7.28 28.52 -14.58
N SER A 182 8.04 28.74 -13.51
CA SER A 182 9.49 28.76 -13.57
C SER A 182 10.13 27.36 -13.63
N GLU A 183 9.39 26.29 -13.35
CA GLU A 183 9.89 24.94 -13.07
C GLU A 183 9.64 23.94 -14.19
N TYR A 184 8.72 24.23 -15.10
CA TYR A 184 8.38 23.36 -16.23
C TYR A 184 8.68 24.02 -17.57
N GLU A 185 8.79 23.19 -18.59
CA GLU A 185 8.73 23.62 -19.98
C GLU A 185 7.62 22.88 -20.72
N ILE A 186 7.02 23.58 -21.68
CA ILE A 186 5.97 23.06 -22.54
C ILE A 186 6.59 22.65 -23.87
N ASN A 187 6.11 21.55 -24.41
CA ASN A 187 6.59 20.98 -25.65
C ASN A 187 6.30 21.94 -26.83
N LYS A 188 7.25 22.06 -27.76
CA LYS A 188 7.13 22.97 -28.92
C LYS A 188 6.49 22.30 -30.13
N GLY A 189 6.18 21.01 -30.01
CA GLY A 189 5.72 20.17 -31.11
C GLY A 189 6.89 19.48 -31.79
N GLY A 190 6.67 18.25 -32.24
CA GLY A 190 7.70 17.42 -32.86
C GLY A 190 8.41 16.46 -31.91
N GLU A 191 8.11 16.52 -30.61
CA GLU A 191 8.64 15.56 -29.64
C GLU A 191 8.09 14.14 -29.92
N VAL A 192 9.00 13.17 -30.09
CA VAL A 192 8.66 11.79 -30.43
C VAL A 192 8.45 10.98 -29.16
N MET A 193 7.29 10.34 -29.03
CA MET A 193 6.88 9.50 -27.90
C MET A 193 6.47 8.13 -28.44
N GLY A 194 7.46 7.27 -28.71
CA GLY A 194 7.24 6.04 -29.47
C GLY A 194 6.85 6.37 -30.93
N ASP A 195 5.71 5.86 -31.38
CA ASP A 195 5.19 6.10 -32.74
C ASP A 195 4.39 7.41 -32.87
N TYR A 196 4.24 8.15 -31.77
CA TYR A 196 3.49 9.39 -31.72
C TYR A 196 4.40 10.62 -31.79
N ILE A 197 4.03 11.62 -32.59
CA ILE A 197 4.69 12.93 -32.62
C ILE A 197 3.76 13.92 -31.94
N ALA A 198 4.22 14.47 -30.81
CA ALA A 198 3.41 15.38 -30.02
C ALA A 198 3.16 16.69 -30.77
N PRO A 199 1.91 17.17 -30.85
CA PRO A 199 1.60 18.51 -31.30
C PRO A 199 2.05 19.52 -30.23
N PRO A 200 2.26 20.80 -30.60
CA PRO A 200 2.68 21.83 -29.66
C PRO A 200 1.67 22.03 -28.53
N ASN A 201 2.19 22.37 -27.34
CA ASN A 201 1.41 22.76 -26.15
C ASN A 201 0.48 21.68 -25.56
N MET A 202 0.78 20.40 -25.78
CA MET A 202 0.00 19.29 -25.21
C MET A 202 0.71 18.56 -24.07
N TYR A 203 2.04 18.69 -24.00
CA TYR A 203 2.86 18.03 -23.01
C TYR A 203 3.75 19.03 -22.30
N ALA A 204 4.06 18.73 -21.06
CA ALA A 204 5.02 19.46 -20.26
C ALA A 204 5.93 18.48 -19.54
N ARG A 205 7.09 18.97 -19.12
CA ARG A 205 8.01 18.27 -18.23
C ARG A 205 8.67 19.27 -17.32
N LEU A 206 9.33 18.79 -16.27
CA LEU A 206 10.16 19.66 -15.45
C LEU A 206 11.39 20.11 -16.25
N LYS A 207 11.87 21.32 -16.00
CA LYS A 207 13.13 21.81 -16.57
C LYS A 207 14.30 20.95 -16.07
N ASP A 208 15.39 20.97 -16.84
CA ASP A 208 16.62 20.25 -16.50
C ASP A 208 17.09 20.58 -15.08
N GLY A 209 17.49 19.55 -14.33
CA GLY A 209 17.93 19.64 -12.94
C GLY A 209 16.81 19.78 -11.89
N VAL A 210 15.59 20.21 -12.27
CA VAL A 210 14.47 20.32 -11.30
C VAL A 210 14.01 18.95 -10.84
N ALA A 211 13.80 18.02 -11.78
CA ALA A 211 13.36 16.65 -11.48
C ALA A 211 14.38 15.86 -10.64
N GLU A 212 15.66 15.97 -10.98
CA GLU A 212 16.76 15.32 -10.25
C GLU A 212 16.86 15.82 -8.82
N ALA A 213 16.72 17.14 -8.61
CA ALA A 213 16.79 17.74 -7.29
C ALA A 213 15.66 17.29 -6.33
N VAL A 214 14.57 16.75 -6.87
CA VAL A 214 13.36 16.39 -6.11
C VAL A 214 13.00 14.90 -6.23
N GLY A 215 13.87 14.09 -6.81
CA GLY A 215 13.73 12.64 -6.81
C GLY A 215 12.63 12.08 -7.71
N VAL A 216 12.34 12.73 -8.84
CA VAL A 216 11.39 12.20 -9.83
C VAL A 216 12.07 11.91 -11.16
N ILE A 217 11.56 10.90 -11.87
CA ILE A 217 11.97 10.59 -13.23
C ILE A 217 11.27 11.57 -14.15
N ASN A 218 12.07 12.40 -14.81
CA ASN A 218 11.55 13.42 -15.73
C ASN A 218 11.14 12.78 -17.06
N ASP A 219 9.95 13.09 -17.52
CA ASP A 219 9.47 12.69 -18.84
C ASP A 219 8.42 13.70 -19.33
N TRP A 220 8.17 13.72 -20.63
CA TRP A 220 7.05 14.46 -21.18
C TRP A 220 5.73 13.82 -20.75
N THR A 221 4.89 14.60 -20.10
CA THR A 221 3.60 14.13 -19.59
C THR A 221 2.49 15.13 -19.92
N MET A 222 1.26 14.65 -19.91
CA MET A 222 0.11 15.53 -19.98
C MET A 222 0.05 16.37 -18.70
N PHE A 223 -0.36 17.62 -18.84
CA PHE A 223 -0.50 18.52 -17.72
C PHE A 223 -1.94 18.98 -17.55
N GLN A 224 -2.29 19.33 -16.32
CA GLN A 224 -3.58 19.89 -16.00
C GLN A 224 -3.40 21.21 -15.25
N PRO A 225 -4.23 22.24 -15.51
CA PRO A 225 -4.22 23.44 -14.67
C PRO A 225 -4.57 23.06 -13.24
N THR A 226 -3.98 23.75 -12.26
CA THR A 226 -4.27 23.52 -10.84
C THR A 226 -4.86 24.76 -10.18
N GLY A 227 -5.67 24.52 -9.15
CA GLY A 227 -6.19 25.54 -8.26
C GLY A 227 -5.66 25.37 -6.84
N PRO A 228 -6.26 26.08 -5.87
CA PRO A 228 -5.92 25.92 -4.46
C PRO A 228 -6.06 24.46 -4.03
N PHE A 229 -5.07 23.95 -3.30
CA PHE A 229 -5.09 22.58 -2.78
C PHE A 229 -5.52 22.57 -1.32
N ARG A 230 -6.47 21.71 -0.96
CA ARG A 230 -6.89 21.55 0.44
C ARG A 230 -5.94 20.59 1.15
N MET A 231 -5.31 21.09 2.20
CA MET A 231 -4.43 20.31 3.07
C MET A 231 -5.24 19.46 4.05
N SER A 232 -4.59 18.46 4.63
CA SER A 232 -5.14 17.54 5.65
C SER A 232 -5.65 18.26 6.91
N ASP A 233 -4.94 19.30 7.35
CA ASP A 233 -5.31 20.19 8.46
C ASP A 233 -6.52 21.11 8.14
N GLY A 234 -7.09 20.98 6.95
CA GLY A 234 -8.22 21.76 6.48
C GLY A 234 -7.85 23.12 5.88
N THR A 235 -6.59 23.53 5.95
CA THR A 235 -6.11 24.76 5.31
C THR A 235 -6.08 24.63 3.79
N LYS A 236 -5.95 25.76 3.09
CA LYS A 236 -5.78 25.79 1.63
C LYS A 236 -4.41 26.32 1.29
N LYS A 237 -3.67 25.57 0.47
CA LYS A 237 -2.43 26.01 -0.16
C LYS A 237 -2.75 26.66 -1.49
N GLU A 238 -2.44 27.95 -1.57
CA GLU A 238 -2.51 28.72 -2.81
C GLU A 238 -1.24 28.51 -3.65
N PHE A 239 -1.37 28.61 -4.96
CA PHE A 239 -0.27 28.50 -5.92
C PHE A 239 -0.24 29.71 -6.86
N PRO A 240 0.93 30.12 -7.36
CA PRO A 240 1.02 31.14 -8.40
C PRO A 240 0.18 30.81 -9.64
N GLU A 241 -0.31 31.84 -10.32
CA GLU A 241 -1.01 31.68 -11.60
C GLU A 241 -0.13 30.94 -12.62
N GLY A 242 -0.73 30.02 -13.39
CA GLY A 242 -0.01 29.20 -14.35
C GLY A 242 0.69 27.97 -13.77
N THR A 243 0.52 27.69 -12.48
CA THR A 243 0.93 26.40 -11.88
C THR A 243 0.13 25.26 -12.49
N MET A 244 0.81 24.17 -12.83
CA MET A 244 0.21 22.97 -13.41
C MET A 244 0.53 21.72 -12.60
N VAL A 245 -0.31 20.70 -12.73
CA VAL A 245 -0.05 19.35 -12.24
C VAL A 245 0.56 18.54 -13.38
N LEU A 246 1.69 17.89 -13.09
CA LEU A 246 2.36 16.93 -13.96
C LEU A 246 2.29 15.53 -13.32
N GLU A 247 1.90 14.52 -14.09
CA GLU A 247 2.01 13.12 -13.67
C GLU A 247 3.37 12.57 -14.11
N LEU A 248 4.29 12.47 -13.16
CA LEU A 248 5.64 11.93 -13.34
C LEU A 248 5.76 10.58 -12.64
N LYS A 249 6.98 10.05 -12.51
CA LYS A 249 7.25 8.83 -11.75
C LYS A 249 8.24 9.11 -10.63
N TRP A 250 8.09 8.44 -9.50
CA TRP A 250 9.10 8.46 -8.45
C TRP A 250 10.43 7.89 -8.99
N ASN A 251 11.55 8.43 -8.51
CA ASN A 251 12.87 7.82 -8.69
C ASN A 251 13.26 7.08 -7.39
N PRO A 252 13.14 5.73 -7.34
CA PRO A 252 13.51 4.96 -6.16
C PRO A 252 14.98 5.07 -5.74
N ASP A 253 15.87 5.37 -6.69
CA ASP A 253 17.32 5.49 -6.47
C ASP A 253 17.72 6.85 -5.89
N PHE A 254 16.78 7.80 -5.80
CA PHE A 254 17.02 9.06 -5.12
C PHE A 254 17.31 8.81 -3.63
N ALA A 255 18.09 9.71 -3.02
CA ALA A 255 18.50 9.61 -1.62
C ALA A 255 17.36 9.97 -0.65
N TRP A 256 16.22 9.30 -0.78
CA TRP A 256 15.06 9.45 0.09
C TRP A 256 15.43 9.18 1.55
N PRO A 257 14.87 9.94 2.51
CA PRO A 257 15.00 9.61 3.92
C PRO A 257 14.61 8.15 4.20
N PRO A 258 15.25 7.50 5.19
CA PRO A 258 14.82 6.18 5.61
C PRO A 258 13.38 6.24 6.16
N TYR A 259 12.63 5.17 5.94
CA TYR A 259 11.30 5.04 6.52
C TYR A 259 11.39 5.02 8.05
N LYS A 260 10.46 5.72 8.70
CA LYS A 260 10.32 5.72 10.15
C LYS A 260 9.15 4.86 10.54
N TRP A 261 9.44 3.75 11.20
CA TRP A 261 8.43 2.88 11.77
C TRP A 261 7.60 3.63 12.84
N PRO A 262 6.31 3.32 12.99
CA PRO A 262 5.48 3.92 14.03
C PRO A 262 6.09 3.79 15.42
N GLU A 263 5.87 4.79 16.27
CA GLU A 263 6.42 4.82 17.62
C GLU A 263 5.98 3.57 18.43
N GLY A 264 6.96 2.93 19.07
CA GLY A 264 6.77 1.70 19.83
C GLY A 264 6.59 0.44 18.98
N SER A 265 6.81 0.50 17.67
CA SER A 265 7.00 -0.71 16.86
C SER A 265 8.31 -1.40 17.25
N LEU A 266 8.27 -2.73 17.39
CA LEU A 266 9.45 -3.59 17.40
C LEU A 266 10.23 -3.43 16.10
#